data_AF-A0AAD9QY37-F1
#
_entry.id   AF-A0AAD9QY37-F1
#
_cell.length_a   1.000
_cell.length_b   1.000
_cell.length_c   1.000
_cell.angle_alpha   90.00
_cell.angle_beta   90.00
_cell.angle_gamma   90.00
#
_symmetry.space_group_name_H-M   'P 1'
#
loop_
_entity.id
_entity.type
_entity.pdbx_description
1 polymer ?
#
loop_
_entity_poly.entity_id
_entity_poly.type
_entity_poly.pdbx_seq_one_letter_code
_entity_poly.pdbx_strand_id
1 'polypeptide(L)'
;MASKGNTETNYVHQNAILCETIKKEQRNHQLYTNYSINPFKKMYTLTGKPNSLHDSADGEEDDTFLEVIKKSNETPVKKFQFPQTSSQEIGWNTKPLIDRLWKDRLEHPIVNAEITKFMDKTWMVKEQTEINQS
;
A
#
# COMPACT_ATOMS: atom_id res chain seq x y z
N MET A 1 -27.36 -11.61 -67.70
CA MET A 1 -26.80 -10.76 -66.63
C MET A 1 -27.89 -10.54 -65.61
N ALA A 2 -27.88 -11.28 -64.49
CA ALA A 2 -28.95 -11.21 -63.50
C ALA A 2 -28.75 -9.97 -62.61
N SER A 3 -29.75 -9.10 -62.58
CA SER A 3 -29.81 -7.88 -61.78
C SER A 3 -29.71 -8.22 -60.29
N LYS A 4 -28.65 -7.72 -59.62
CA LYS A 4 -28.58 -7.70 -58.16
C LYS A 4 -29.70 -6.80 -57.63
N GLY A 5 -30.82 -7.41 -57.26
CA GLY A 5 -31.87 -6.73 -56.51
C GLY A 5 -31.31 -6.25 -55.17
N ASN A 6 -31.53 -4.98 -54.85
CA ASN A 6 -31.21 -4.41 -53.55
C ASN A 6 -32.13 -5.04 -52.51
N THR A 7 -31.69 -6.12 -51.86
CA THR A 7 -32.40 -6.74 -50.75
C THR A 7 -32.26 -5.83 -49.54
N GLU A 8 -33.34 -5.18 -49.13
CA GLU A 8 -33.39 -4.38 -47.91
C GLU A 8 -32.85 -5.21 -46.72
N THR A 9 -31.90 -4.63 -46.00
CA THR A 9 -31.18 -5.31 -44.92
C THR A 9 -32.14 -5.62 -43.76
N ASN A 10 -32.45 -6.91 -43.55
CA ASN A 10 -33.23 -7.36 -42.42
C ASN A 10 -32.34 -7.43 -41.15
N TYR A 11 -32.43 -6.40 -40.32
CA TYR A 11 -31.66 -6.27 -39.08
C TYR A 11 -31.93 -7.39 -38.06
N VAL A 12 -33.15 -7.93 -38.02
CA VAL A 12 -33.51 -9.04 -37.12
C VAL A 12 -32.73 -10.31 -37.51
N HIS A 13 -32.63 -10.57 -38.81
CA HIS A 13 -31.88 -11.70 -39.33
C HIS A 13 -30.37 -11.57 -39.09
N GLN A 14 -29.80 -10.37 -39.28
CA GLN A 14 -28.39 -10.11 -38.96
C GLN A 14 -28.08 -10.28 -37.48
N ASN A 15 -28.95 -9.80 -36.59
CA ASN A 15 -28.80 -9.99 -35.16
C ASN A 15 -28.90 -11.46 -34.75
N ALA A 16 -29.75 -12.25 -35.42
CA ALA A 16 -29.83 -13.69 -35.17
C ALA A 16 -28.51 -14.41 -35.53
N ILE A 17 -27.92 -14.06 -36.68
CA ILE A 17 -26.61 -14.59 -37.11
C ILE A 17 -25.50 -14.19 -36.13
N LEU A 18 -25.49 -12.93 -35.66
CA LEU A 18 -24.50 -12.45 -34.70
C LEU A 18 -24.61 -13.19 -33.36
N CYS A 19 -25.82 -13.33 -32.84
CA CYS A 19 -26.08 -14.08 -31.61
C CYS A 19 -25.66 -15.55 -31.74
N GLU A 20 -25.90 -16.19 -32.88
CA GLU A 20 -25.46 -17.57 -33.13
C GLU A 20 -23.93 -17.67 -33.16
N THR A 21 -23.26 -16.73 -33.82
CA THR A 21 -21.80 -16.66 -33.90
C THR A 21 -21.18 -16.52 -32.52
N ILE A 22 -21.66 -15.56 -31.70
CA ILE A 22 -21.20 -15.37 -30.32
C ILE A 22 -21.39 -16.64 -29.49
N LYS A 23 -22.53 -17.33 -29.62
CA LYS A 23 -22.78 -18.59 -28.91
C LYS A 23 -21.83 -19.70 -29.32
N LYS A 24 -21.47 -19.80 -30.60
CA LYS A 24 -20.50 -20.79 -31.11
C LYS A 24 -19.08 -20.48 -30.62
N GLU A 25 -18.69 -19.21 -30.64
CA GLU A 25 -17.40 -18.76 -30.13
C GLU A 25 -17.28 -19.04 -28.63
N GLN A 26 -18.29 -18.67 -27.84
CA GLN A 26 -18.30 -18.91 -26.39
C GLN A 26 -18.26 -20.40 -26.05
N ARG A 27 -18.96 -21.26 -26.80
CA ARG A 27 -18.93 -22.72 -26.59
C ARG A 27 -17.55 -23.32 -26.82
N ASN A 28 -16.78 -22.76 -27.76
CA ASN A 28 -15.48 -23.28 -28.16
C ASN A 28 -14.31 -22.54 -27.51
N HIS A 29 -14.59 -21.50 -26.70
CA HIS A 29 -13.55 -20.75 -26.00
C HIS A 29 -12.97 -21.62 -24.88
N GLN A 30 -11.70 -22.01 -25.04
CA GLN A 30 -10.93 -22.63 -23.96
C GLN A 30 -10.22 -21.54 -23.16
N LEU A 31 -10.73 -21.24 -21.96
CA LEU A 31 -10.08 -20.34 -21.03
C LEU A 31 -8.97 -21.09 -20.28
N TYR A 32 -7.72 -20.82 -20.63
CA TYR A 32 -6.57 -21.31 -19.86
C TYR A 32 -6.40 -20.47 -18.59
N THR A 33 -7.04 -20.89 -17.51
CA THR A 33 -6.94 -20.24 -16.20
C THR A 33 -5.69 -20.64 -15.43
N ASN A 34 -5.15 -21.83 -15.70
CA ASN A 34 -3.91 -22.32 -15.13
C ASN A 34 -2.75 -22.04 -16.08
N TYR A 35 -2.10 -20.90 -15.89
CA TYR A 35 -0.84 -20.58 -16.56
C TYR A 35 0.31 -20.66 -15.55
N SER A 36 1.44 -21.22 -15.98
CA SER A 36 2.67 -21.17 -15.19
C SER A 36 3.64 -20.22 -15.85
N ILE A 37 4.25 -19.37 -15.04
CA ILE A 37 5.26 -18.43 -15.48
C ILE A 37 6.58 -19.20 -15.58
N ASN A 38 7.28 -19.08 -16.71
CA ASN A 38 8.60 -19.70 -16.87
C ASN A 38 9.58 -19.14 -15.81
N PRO A 39 10.08 -19.96 -14.88
CA PRO A 39 10.94 -19.50 -13.79
C PRO A 39 12.30 -18.95 -14.26
N PHE A 40 12.73 -19.29 -15.50
CA PHE A 40 14.00 -18.83 -16.06
C PHE A 40 13.88 -17.54 -16.88
N LYS A 41 12.67 -16.99 -17.03
CA LYS A 41 12.44 -15.76 -17.79
C LYS A 41 11.94 -14.67 -16.85
N LYS A 42 12.77 -13.65 -16.63
CA LYS A 42 12.38 -12.49 -15.82
C LYS A 42 11.20 -11.78 -16.46
N MET A 43 10.07 -11.74 -15.76
CA MET A 43 8.96 -10.87 -16.08
C MET A 43 9.13 -9.56 -15.31
N TYR A 44 9.13 -8.44 -16.04
CA TYR A 44 9.06 -7.12 -15.44
C TYR A 44 7.58 -6.79 -15.26
N THR A 45 7.02 -7.19 -14.12
CA THR A 45 5.68 -6.76 -13.74
C THR A 45 5.75 -5.26 -13.44
N LEU A 46 5.12 -4.45 -14.30
CA LEU A 46 4.93 -3.03 -14.02
C LEU A 46 4.01 -2.96 -12.81
N THR A 47 4.52 -2.53 -11.67
CA THR A 47 3.69 -2.32 -10.47
C THR A 47 2.67 -1.24 -10.78
N GLY A 48 1.43 -1.44 -10.33
CA GLY A 48 0.37 -0.43 -10.43
C GLY A 48 0.79 0.90 -9.83
N LYS A 49 0.01 1.95 -10.11
CA LYS A 49 0.31 3.27 -9.54
C LYS A 49 0.18 3.18 -8.01
N PRO A 50 1.08 3.81 -7.22
CA PRO A 50 1.10 3.68 -5.76
C PRO A 50 -0.20 4.13 -5.07
N ASN A 51 -1.01 4.97 -5.71
CA ASN A 51 -2.30 5.43 -5.20
C ASN A 51 -3.50 4.88 -5.99
N SER A 52 -3.30 3.89 -6.87
CA SER A 52 -4.41 3.26 -7.59
C SER A 52 -5.07 2.24 -6.68
N LEU A 53 -6.25 2.58 -6.16
CA LEU A 53 -7.05 1.69 -5.33
C LEU A 53 -7.38 0.38 -6.08
N HIS A 54 -7.66 0.46 -7.38
CA HIS A 54 -7.96 -0.71 -8.20
C HIS A 54 -6.75 -1.63 -8.38
N ASP A 55 -5.55 -1.08 -8.60
CA ASP A 55 -4.34 -1.90 -8.76
C ASP A 55 -3.81 -2.48 -7.43
N SER A 56 -4.26 -1.92 -6.30
CA SER A 56 -3.76 -2.27 -4.95
C SER A 56 -4.74 -3.13 -4.14
N ALA A 57 -6.03 -3.17 -4.51
CA ALA A 57 -7.06 -3.90 -3.80
C ALA A 57 -7.20 -5.36 -4.26
N ASP A 58 -6.80 -5.67 -5.50
CA ASP A 58 -6.96 -6.99 -6.10
C ASP A 58 -5.72 -7.87 -5.86
N GLY A 59 -5.55 -8.33 -4.62
CA GLY A 59 -4.53 -9.33 -4.26
C GLY A 59 -4.74 -9.87 -2.85
N GLU A 60 -4.61 -11.19 -2.67
CA GLU A 60 -4.49 -11.75 -1.31
C GLU A 60 -3.18 -11.29 -0.69
N GLU A 61 -3.22 -10.92 0.59
CA GLU A 61 -2.03 -10.48 1.32
C GLU A 61 -1.02 -11.63 1.36
N ASP A 62 0.21 -11.37 0.89
CA ASP A 62 1.29 -12.36 0.97
C ASP A 62 1.75 -12.50 2.43
N ASP A 63 1.35 -13.60 3.06
CA ASP A 63 1.73 -13.95 4.43
C ASP A 63 3.25 -13.90 4.64
N THR A 64 4.04 -14.30 3.63
CA THR A 64 5.51 -14.31 3.73
C THR A 64 6.06 -12.89 3.81
N PHE A 65 5.47 -11.96 3.06
CA PHE A 65 5.84 -10.55 3.08
C PHE A 65 5.48 -9.91 4.43
N LEU A 66 4.30 -10.23 4.97
CA LEU A 66 3.88 -9.77 6.31
C LEU A 66 4.84 -10.27 7.40
N GLU A 67 5.26 -11.54 7.33
CA GLU A 67 6.24 -12.10 8.26
C GLU A 67 7.60 -11.39 8.16
N VAL A 68 8.08 -11.09 6.94
CA VAL A 68 9.32 -10.35 6.72
C VAL A 68 9.25 -8.95 7.35
N ILE A 69 8.14 -8.24 7.17
CA ILE A 69 7.96 -6.91 7.78
C ILE A 69 7.92 -7.01 9.30
N LYS A 70 7.14 -7.95 9.85
CA LYS A 70 7.05 -8.17 11.30
C LYS A 70 8.43 -8.43 11.89
N LYS A 71 9.20 -9.34 11.27
CA LYS A 71 10.57 -9.66 11.65
C LYS A 71 11.50 -8.46 11.51
N SER A 72 11.36 -7.64 10.48
CA SER A 72 12.15 -6.41 10.31
C SER A 72 11.90 -5.41 11.44
N ASN A 73 10.64 -5.26 11.87
CA ASN A 73 10.24 -4.34 12.93
C ASN A 73 10.49 -4.84 14.36
N GLU A 74 10.88 -6.10 14.55
CA GLU A 74 11.24 -6.62 15.87
C GLU A 74 12.46 -5.90 16.47
N THR A 75 12.41 -5.71 17.80
CA THR A 75 13.51 -5.08 18.53
C THR A 75 14.75 -5.99 18.56
N PRO A 76 15.97 -5.43 18.63
CA PRO A 76 17.21 -6.21 18.65
C PRO A 76 17.25 -7.33 19.71
N VAL A 77 16.67 -7.07 20.89
CA VAL A 77 16.56 -8.02 22.01
C VAL A 77 15.72 -9.26 21.68
N LYS A 78 14.74 -9.12 20.76
CA LYS A 78 13.94 -10.26 20.27
C LYS A 78 14.67 -11.04 19.18
N LYS A 79 15.56 -10.39 18.43
CA LYS A 79 16.27 -10.95 17.27
C LYS A 79 17.53 -11.71 17.66
N PHE A 80 18.28 -11.20 18.63
CA PHE A 80 19.58 -11.76 19.01
C PHE A 80 19.64 -12.01 20.52
N GLN A 81 20.36 -13.05 20.93
CA GLN A 81 20.55 -13.37 22.34
C GLN A 81 21.47 -12.37 23.06
N PHE A 82 22.41 -11.77 22.32
CA PHE A 82 23.40 -10.82 22.82
C PHE A 82 23.55 -9.64 21.86
N PRO A 83 23.88 -8.42 22.35
CA PRO A 83 24.12 -7.26 21.50
C PRO A 83 25.29 -7.53 20.55
N GLN A 84 25.12 -7.14 19.28
CA GLN A 84 26.13 -7.33 18.23
C GLN A 84 27.00 -6.08 18.03
N THR A 85 26.53 -4.92 18.49
CA THR A 85 27.22 -3.63 18.34
C THR A 85 27.21 -2.86 19.66
N SER A 86 28.19 -1.97 19.84
CA SER A 86 28.29 -1.12 21.04
C SER A 86 27.05 -0.23 21.23
N SER A 87 26.46 0.26 20.14
CA SER A 87 25.19 1.01 20.21
C SER A 87 24.03 0.15 20.73
N GLN A 88 23.99 -1.13 20.38
CA GLN A 88 22.99 -2.06 20.91
C GLN A 88 23.23 -2.36 22.39
N GLU A 89 24.48 -2.41 22.87
CA GLU A 89 24.77 -2.62 24.30
C GLU A 89 24.12 -1.54 25.18
N ILE A 90 24.22 -0.27 24.78
CA ILE A 90 23.63 0.86 25.51
C ILE A 90 22.10 0.74 25.56
N GLY A 91 21.48 0.37 24.42
CA GLY A 91 20.03 0.28 24.27
C GLY A 91 19.45 -1.11 24.55
N TRP A 92 20.22 -2.06 25.07
CA TRP A 92 19.78 -3.45 25.17
C TRP A 92 18.66 -3.63 26.21
N ASN A 93 18.83 -3.00 27.38
CA ASN A 93 17.86 -3.05 28.48
C ASN A 93 17.08 -1.74 28.55
N THR A 94 16.04 -1.60 27.72
CA THR A 94 15.22 -0.37 27.66
C THR A 94 14.17 -0.27 28.76
N LYS A 95 13.82 -1.39 29.41
CA LYS A 95 12.85 -1.40 30.50
C LYS A 95 13.47 -0.73 31.72
N PRO A 96 12.81 0.29 32.31
CA PRO A 96 13.33 0.93 33.51
C PRO A 96 13.38 -0.10 34.65
N LEU A 97 14.46 -0.06 35.43
CA LEU A 97 14.65 -0.96 36.58
C LEU A 97 13.68 -0.66 37.73
N ILE A 98 13.20 0.58 37.79
CA ILE A 98 12.23 1.05 38.75
C ILE A 98 10.93 1.24 37.98
N ASP A 99 9.87 0.54 38.39
CA ASP A 99 8.55 0.80 37.86
C ASP A 99 8.20 2.25 38.20
N ARG A 100 7.86 3.05 37.18
CA ARG A 100 7.45 4.45 37.39
C ARG A 100 6.05 4.41 38.01
N LEU A 101 6.00 4.08 39.30
CA LEU A 101 4.81 4.17 40.12
C LEU A 101 4.45 5.64 40.21
N TRP A 102 3.62 6.05 39.26
CA TRP A 102 2.76 7.22 39.23
C TRP A 102 3.12 8.29 40.28
N LYS A 103 3.90 9.27 39.84
CA LYS A 103 4.28 10.48 40.61
C LYS A 103 5.40 10.24 41.62
N ASP A 104 6.61 10.08 41.09
CA ASP A 104 7.80 10.40 41.89
C ASP A 104 7.62 11.85 42.39
N ARG A 105 7.53 12.02 43.71
CA ARG A 105 7.21 13.31 44.35
C ARG A 105 8.22 14.40 44.00
N LEU A 106 9.40 14.00 43.52
CA LEU A 106 10.53 14.85 43.19
C LEU A 106 10.65 15.17 41.69
N GLU A 107 9.83 14.54 40.83
CA GLU A 107 9.84 14.83 39.39
C GLU A 107 8.97 16.08 39.11
N HIS A 108 9.62 17.18 38.77
CA HIS A 108 8.98 18.44 38.37
C HIS A 108 9.44 18.82 36.96
N PRO A 109 8.92 18.15 35.91
CA PRO A 109 9.31 18.47 34.55
C PRO A 109 8.81 19.85 34.19
N ILE A 110 9.57 20.56 33.36
CA ILE A 110 9.11 21.83 32.78
C ILE A 110 8.03 21.49 31.76
N VAL A 111 6.80 21.93 32.01
CA VAL A 111 5.65 21.70 31.14
C VAL A 111 5.19 23.03 30.54
N ASN A 112 4.98 23.04 29.22
CA ASN A 112 4.52 24.24 28.53
C ASN A 112 3.06 24.53 28.89
N ALA A 113 2.82 25.73 29.41
CA ALA A 113 1.47 26.25 29.65
C ALA A 113 0.79 26.64 28.33
N GLU A 114 -0.53 26.82 28.36
CA GLU A 114 -1.31 27.26 27.19
C GLU A 114 -0.81 28.59 26.64
N ILE A 115 -0.43 29.51 27.53
CA ILE A 115 0.12 30.83 27.17
C ILE A 115 1.42 30.67 26.39
N THR A 116 2.34 29.82 26.86
CA THR A 116 3.61 29.55 26.16
C THR A 116 3.35 28.97 24.77
N LYS A 117 2.48 27.96 24.66
CA LYS A 117 2.09 27.36 23.37
C LYS A 117 1.44 28.36 22.42
N PHE A 118 0.61 29.27 22.95
CA PHE A 118 -0.03 30.31 22.17
C PHE A 118 1.02 31.30 21.64
N MET A 119 1.94 31.76 22.50
CA MET A 119 2.98 32.69 22.10
C MET A 119 3.96 32.09 21.09
N ASP A 120 4.30 30.81 21.23
CA ASP A 120 5.11 30.09 20.23
C ASP A 120 4.43 30.11 18.86
N LYS A 121 3.11 29.84 18.81
CA LYS A 121 2.34 29.87 17.54
C LYS A 121 2.24 31.27 16.95
N THR A 122 1.95 32.28 17.75
CA THR A 122 1.88 33.66 17.24
C THR A 122 3.24 34.13 16.73
N TRP A 123 4.33 33.72 17.36
CA TRP A 123 5.68 33.99 16.88
C TRP A 123 5.97 33.31 15.53
N MET A 124 5.66 32.01 15.39
CA MET A 124 5.82 31.29 14.12
C MET A 124 5.02 31.93 12.97
N VAL A 125 3.76 32.34 13.23
CA VAL A 125 2.92 33.01 12.23
C VAL A 125 3.54 34.34 11.82
N LYS A 126 4.06 35.12 12.78
CA LYS A 126 4.71 36.40 12.52
C LYS A 126 5.92 36.22 11.59
N GLU A 127 6.82 35.28 11.89
CA GLU A 127 7.99 35.01 11.03
C GLU A 127 7.58 34.58 9.61
N GLN A 128 6.57 33.70 9.49
CA GLN A 128 6.07 33.28 8.18
C GLN A 128 5.49 34.44 7.38
N THR A 129 4.78 35.36 8.04
CA THR A 129 4.25 36.56 7.37
C THR A 129 5.35 37.52 6.93
N GLU A 130 6.43 37.66 7.70
CA GLU A 130 7.59 38.50 7.34
C GLU A 130 8.33 37.91 6.13
N ILE A 131 8.53 36.58 6.09
CA ILE A 131 9.14 35.88 4.94
C ILE A 131 8.28 35.98 3.67
N ASN A 132 6.96 35.94 3.81
CA ASN A 132 6.05 36.01 2.65
C ASN A 132 5.89 37.43 2.10
N GLN A 133 6.31 38.45 2.85
CA GLN A 133 6.26 39.87 2.45
C GLN A 133 7.56 40.38 1.83
N SER A 134 8.67 39.65 1.99
CA SER A 134 9.94 39.87 1.29
C SER A 134 10.00 39.16 -0.06
#